data_AF-A0A952B5I8-F1
#
_entry.id   AF-A0A952B5I8-F1
#
_cell.length_a   1.000
_cell.length_b   1.000
_cell.length_c   1.000
_cell.angle_alpha   90.00
_cell.angle_beta   90.00
_cell.angle_gamma   90.00
#
_symmetry.space_group_name_H-M   'P 1'
#
loop_
_entity.id
_entity.type
_entity.pdbx_description
1 polymer ?
#
loop_
_entity_poly.entity_id
_entity_poly.type
_entity_poly.pdbx_seq_one_letter_code
_entity_poly.pdbx_strand_id
1 'polypeptide(L)'
;MDFRRAGLEEYGFEGFVGISYLKENGCGDIPKEMGVYVVIRESSDNVCFLEESIGGHFKGKNPTVSISELEDNWIDGAYVINIGKAGGTDIKATLFSRINQYIKFGKGKNIGHRGGRYIWQLKDSDELLIAWKPLDDEEPEDVESELINDFRKQYGERPFANLQK
;
A
#
# COMPACT_ATOMS: atom_id res chain seq x y z
N MET A 1 -16.71 -6.25 -3.78
CA MET A 1 -16.33 -4.86 -4.17
C MET A 1 -15.74 -4.87 -5.59
N ASP A 2 -15.84 -3.78 -6.37
CA ASP A 2 -15.00 -3.58 -7.56
C ASP A 2 -13.70 -2.86 -7.17
N PHE A 3 -12.54 -3.48 -7.43
CA PHE A 3 -11.22 -2.91 -7.12
C PHE A 3 -10.68 -1.96 -8.20
N ARG A 4 -11.53 -1.46 -9.11
CA ARG A 4 -11.19 -0.33 -9.98
C ARG A 4 -11.52 1.00 -9.32
N ARG A 5 -11.01 2.09 -9.90
CA ARG A 5 -11.21 3.46 -9.38
C ARG A 5 -12.66 3.76 -9.00
N ALA A 6 -13.60 3.52 -9.92
CA ALA A 6 -15.02 3.80 -9.68
C ALA A 6 -15.57 3.01 -8.48
N GLY A 7 -15.23 1.73 -8.36
CA GLY A 7 -15.66 0.90 -7.23
C GLY A 7 -14.99 1.29 -5.90
N LEU A 8 -13.73 1.74 -5.94
CA LEU A 8 -13.05 2.32 -4.77
C LEU A 8 -13.71 3.62 -4.32
N GLU A 9 -14.02 4.52 -5.26
CA GLU A 9 -14.71 5.80 -4.99
C GLU A 9 -16.13 5.55 -4.46
N GLU A 10 -16.88 4.61 -5.04
CA GLU A 10 -18.22 4.21 -4.57
C GLU A 10 -18.17 3.64 -3.14
N TYR A 11 -17.11 2.90 -2.81
CA TYR A 11 -16.89 2.39 -1.46
C TYR A 11 -16.39 3.46 -0.47
N GLY A 12 -16.06 4.66 -0.93
CA GLY A 12 -15.65 5.80 -0.10
C GLY A 12 -14.13 6.00 0.03
N PHE A 13 -13.33 5.44 -0.87
CA PHE A 13 -11.92 5.83 -0.97
C PHE A 13 -11.76 7.19 -1.66
N GLU A 14 -10.83 7.99 -1.15
CA GLU A 14 -10.46 9.31 -1.65
C GLU A 14 -8.93 9.47 -1.73
N GLY A 15 -8.45 10.66 -2.07
CA GLY A 15 -7.02 10.98 -2.15
C GLY A 15 -6.43 10.72 -3.54
N PHE A 16 -6.36 9.45 -3.98
CA PHE A 16 -5.73 9.03 -5.24
C PHE A 16 -4.47 9.83 -5.62
N VAL A 17 -3.56 9.99 -4.64
CA VAL A 17 -2.38 10.85 -4.76
C VAL A 17 -1.16 10.04 -5.15
N GLY A 18 -0.37 10.54 -6.10
CA GLY A 18 0.88 9.90 -6.53
C GLY A 18 1.95 9.83 -5.42
N ILE A 19 2.67 8.72 -5.36
CA ILE A 19 3.78 8.53 -4.42
C ILE A 19 4.88 9.57 -4.64
N SER A 20 5.23 9.90 -5.88
CA SER A 20 6.15 10.99 -6.23
C SER A 20 5.75 12.31 -5.58
N TYR A 21 4.49 12.71 -5.72
CA TYR A 21 3.95 13.92 -5.10
C TYR A 21 4.08 13.88 -3.57
N LEU A 22 3.73 12.78 -2.92
CA LEU A 22 3.85 12.63 -1.46
C LEU A 22 5.31 12.65 -0.98
N LYS A 23 6.25 12.14 -1.79
CA LYS A 23 7.70 12.19 -1.47
C LYS A 23 8.23 13.62 -1.50
N GLU A 24 7.75 14.45 -2.42
CA GLU A 24 8.19 15.84 -2.64
C GLU A 24 7.50 16.83 -1.70
N ASN A 25 6.17 16.76 -1.61
CA ASN A 25 5.34 17.76 -0.92
C ASN A 25 4.98 17.35 0.51
N GLY A 26 5.22 16.07 0.87
CA GLY A 26 4.85 15.50 2.15
C GLY A 26 3.41 14.99 2.17
N CYS A 27 3.01 14.46 3.33
CA CYS A 27 1.72 13.80 3.51
C CYS A 27 0.70 14.67 4.27
N GLY A 28 0.84 15.99 4.23
CA GLY A 28 0.07 16.91 5.10
C GLY A 28 -1.45 16.84 4.90
N ASP A 29 -1.89 16.53 3.68
CA ASP A 29 -3.30 16.46 3.30
C ASP A 29 -3.96 15.11 3.64
N ILE A 30 -3.18 14.16 4.16
CA ILE A 30 -3.72 12.85 4.56
C ILE A 30 -4.45 13.00 5.91
N PRO A 31 -5.68 12.47 6.02
CA PRO A 31 -6.48 12.50 7.25
C PRO A 31 -5.72 11.94 8.47
N LYS A 32 -6.01 12.49 9.66
CA LYS A 32 -5.41 12.07 10.95
C LYS A 32 -6.33 11.15 11.74
N GLU A 33 -7.29 10.54 11.06
CA GLU A 33 -8.24 9.55 11.55
C GLU A 33 -7.68 8.14 11.37
N MET A 34 -8.37 7.16 11.96
CA MET A 34 -8.16 5.75 11.64
C MET A 34 -8.78 5.43 10.28
N GLY A 35 -8.37 4.33 9.67
CA GLY A 35 -8.96 3.90 8.42
C GLY A 35 -8.14 2.89 7.65
N VAL A 36 -8.52 2.70 6.39
CA VAL A 36 -7.83 1.82 5.44
C VAL A 36 -7.27 2.62 4.28
N TYR A 37 -6.23 2.12 3.65
CA TYR A 37 -5.63 2.70 2.46
C TYR A 37 -5.25 1.62 1.45
N VAL A 38 -5.17 1.99 0.19
CA VAL A 38 -4.75 1.12 -0.91
C VAL A 38 -3.61 1.75 -1.69
N VAL A 39 -2.74 0.91 -2.23
CA VAL A 39 -1.73 1.29 -3.23
C VAL A 39 -2.17 0.76 -4.57
N ILE A 40 -2.17 1.63 -5.57
CA ILE A 40 -2.76 1.41 -6.88
C ILE A 40 -1.70 1.54 -7.95
N ARG A 41 -1.76 0.66 -8.95
CA ARG A 41 -1.01 0.78 -10.19
C ARG A 41 -2.01 0.89 -11.36
N GLU A 42 -2.09 2.08 -11.96
CA GLU A 42 -2.98 2.32 -13.10
C GLU A 42 -2.41 1.77 -14.42
N SER A 43 -1.08 1.67 -14.52
CA SER A 43 -0.41 1.17 -15.72
C SER A 43 -0.78 -0.28 -16.03
N SER A 44 -1.10 -0.52 -17.31
CA SER A 44 -1.28 -1.85 -17.89
C SER A 44 0.01 -2.43 -18.48
N ASP A 45 1.12 -1.70 -18.42
CA ASP A 45 2.41 -2.17 -18.93
C ASP A 45 2.96 -3.31 -18.07
N ASN A 46 3.82 -4.14 -18.66
CA ASN A 46 4.50 -5.20 -17.93
C ASN A 46 5.25 -4.66 -16.72
N VAL A 47 5.18 -5.39 -15.61
CA VAL A 47 5.91 -5.03 -14.40
C VAL A 47 7.42 -5.16 -14.62
N CYS A 48 8.17 -4.19 -14.09
CA CYS A 48 9.62 -4.24 -14.04
C CYS A 48 10.06 -4.13 -12.59
N PHE A 49 10.85 -5.09 -12.13
CA PHE A 49 11.40 -5.09 -10.78
C PHE A 49 12.83 -4.56 -10.76
N LEU A 50 13.21 -3.95 -9.62
CA LEU A 50 14.57 -3.54 -9.31
C LEU A 50 15.30 -4.70 -8.64
N GLU A 51 16.56 -4.90 -9.02
CA GLU A 51 17.48 -5.85 -8.35
C GLU A 51 17.70 -5.51 -6.87
N GLU A 52 17.67 -4.22 -6.52
CA GLU A 52 17.78 -3.73 -5.15
C GLU A 52 16.60 -2.83 -4.79
N SER A 53 16.08 -2.98 -3.57
CA SER A 53 15.00 -2.15 -3.05
C SER A 53 15.49 -0.75 -2.71
N ILE A 54 14.69 0.27 -3.04
CA ILE A 54 14.89 1.65 -2.57
C ILE A 54 14.38 1.87 -1.13
N GLY A 55 13.84 0.82 -0.50
CA GLY A 55 13.29 0.84 0.84
C GLY A 55 14.33 1.06 1.92
N GLY A 56 13.87 1.51 3.10
CA GLY A 56 14.72 1.75 4.25
C GLY A 56 15.32 0.49 4.88
N HIS A 57 16.61 0.54 5.21
CA HIS A 57 17.32 -0.54 5.92
C HIS A 57 17.05 -0.49 7.43
N PHE A 58 15.79 -0.70 7.83
CA PHE A 58 15.39 -0.55 9.23
C PHE A 58 16.08 -1.56 10.14
N LYS A 59 16.76 -1.06 11.19
CA LYS A 59 17.57 -1.88 12.11
C LYS A 59 18.59 -2.77 11.37
N GLY A 60 19.16 -2.27 10.28
CA GLY A 60 20.17 -2.98 9.48
C GLY A 60 19.63 -4.11 8.61
N LYS A 61 18.30 -4.29 8.52
CA LYS A 61 17.70 -5.32 7.65
C LYS A 61 17.52 -4.79 6.23
N ASN A 62 18.15 -5.44 5.26
CA ASN A 62 17.96 -5.15 3.84
C ASN A 62 16.50 -5.49 3.43
N PRO A 63 15.76 -4.56 2.79
CA PRO A 63 14.41 -4.82 2.31
C PRO A 63 14.34 -5.56 0.97
N THR A 64 15.45 -5.69 0.23
CA THR A 64 15.52 -6.45 -1.03
C THR A 64 15.11 -7.91 -0.85
N VAL A 65 14.32 -8.41 -1.79
CA VAL A 65 13.98 -9.82 -2.01
C VAL A 65 14.33 -10.24 -3.43
N SER A 66 14.28 -11.54 -3.72
CA SER A 66 14.59 -12.05 -5.06
C SER A 66 13.52 -11.64 -6.08
N ILE A 67 13.91 -11.51 -7.35
CA ILE A 67 12.97 -11.24 -8.44
C ILE A 67 11.91 -12.34 -8.54
N SER A 68 12.28 -13.60 -8.40
CA SER A 68 11.33 -14.73 -8.38
C SER A 68 10.30 -14.63 -7.25
N GLU A 69 10.68 -14.15 -6.06
CA GLU A 69 9.70 -13.92 -4.97
C GLU A 69 8.69 -12.81 -5.35
N LEU A 70 9.13 -11.79 -6.10
CA LEU A 70 8.24 -10.73 -6.58
C LEU A 70 7.33 -11.25 -7.71
N GLU A 71 7.87 -12.00 -8.66
CA GLU A 71 7.12 -12.60 -9.78
C GLU A 71 6.04 -13.56 -9.27
N ASP A 72 6.36 -14.41 -8.29
CA ASP A 72 5.41 -15.37 -7.70
C ASP A 72 4.24 -14.69 -6.98
N ASN A 73 4.41 -13.45 -6.52
CA ASN A 73 3.36 -12.68 -5.85
C ASN A 73 2.64 -11.72 -6.81
N TRP A 74 3.13 -11.55 -8.03
CA TRP A 74 2.54 -10.60 -8.98
C TRP A 74 1.23 -11.15 -9.55
N ILE A 75 0.23 -10.28 -9.68
CA ILE A 75 -1.07 -10.62 -10.24
C ILE A 75 -1.34 -9.70 -11.43
N ASP A 76 -1.36 -10.28 -12.63
CA ASP A 76 -1.62 -9.53 -13.85
C ASP A 76 -3.02 -8.91 -13.86
N GLY A 77 -3.09 -7.64 -14.26
CA GLY A 77 -4.34 -6.89 -14.37
C GLY A 77 -4.95 -6.42 -13.04
N ALA A 78 -4.34 -6.76 -11.89
CA ALA A 78 -4.77 -6.23 -10.59
C ALA A 78 -4.47 -4.72 -10.49
N TYR A 79 -5.51 -3.94 -10.22
CA TYR A 79 -5.41 -2.48 -10.07
C TYR A 79 -4.90 -2.06 -8.69
N VAL A 80 -5.39 -2.75 -7.64
CA VAL A 80 -4.92 -2.59 -6.26
C VAL A 80 -3.83 -3.61 -5.99
N ILE A 81 -2.65 -3.15 -5.58
CA ILE A 81 -1.47 -3.98 -5.34
C ILE A 81 -1.07 -4.03 -3.86
N ASN A 82 -1.68 -3.19 -3.02
CA ASN A 82 -1.58 -3.29 -1.56
C ASN A 82 -2.83 -2.72 -0.90
N ILE A 83 -3.23 -3.33 0.22
CA ILE A 83 -4.28 -2.86 1.13
C ILE A 83 -3.65 -2.78 2.52
N GLY A 84 -3.82 -1.67 3.23
CA GLY A 84 -3.29 -1.50 4.57
C GLY A 84 -4.26 -0.78 5.49
N LYS A 85 -4.03 -0.90 6.79
CA LYS A 85 -4.80 -0.21 7.83
C LYS A 85 -3.99 0.74 8.70
N ALA A 86 -4.69 1.68 9.31
CA ALA A 86 -4.16 2.56 10.33
C ALA A 86 -5.19 2.76 11.46
N GLY A 87 -4.74 2.74 12.71
CA GLY A 87 -5.60 2.93 13.87
C GLY A 87 -6.36 1.68 14.28
N GLY A 88 -7.50 1.89 14.95
CA GLY A 88 -8.32 0.90 15.64
C GLY A 88 -8.38 1.15 17.14
N THR A 89 -9.22 0.39 17.85
CA THR A 89 -9.35 0.49 19.32
C THR A 89 -7.98 0.40 19.99
N ASP A 90 -7.67 1.36 20.87
CA ASP A 90 -6.40 1.52 21.59
C ASP A 90 -5.13 1.69 20.73
N ILE A 91 -5.26 1.89 19.42
CA ILE A 91 -4.13 2.10 18.50
C ILE A 91 -4.03 3.58 18.12
N LYS A 92 -2.93 4.23 18.51
CA LYS A 92 -2.68 5.66 18.23
C LYS A 92 -2.31 5.99 16.77
N ALA A 93 -2.07 4.97 15.94
CA ALA A 93 -1.69 5.20 14.55
C ALA A 93 -2.88 5.78 13.77
N THR A 94 -2.60 6.76 12.92
CA THR A 94 -3.57 7.39 12.01
C THR A 94 -3.17 7.13 10.56
N LEU A 95 -4.09 7.33 9.61
CA LEU A 95 -3.81 7.28 8.17
C LEU A 95 -2.58 8.10 7.81
N PHE A 96 -2.53 9.37 8.25
CA PHE A 96 -1.36 10.24 8.14
C PHE A 96 -0.08 9.57 8.65
N SER A 97 -0.08 9.06 9.88
CA SER A 97 1.13 8.51 10.49
C SER A 97 1.64 7.27 9.76
N ARG A 98 0.72 6.39 9.31
CA ARG A 98 1.05 5.13 8.64
C ARG A 98 1.53 5.38 7.22
N ILE A 99 0.82 6.18 6.44
CA ILE A 99 1.20 6.49 5.06
C ILE A 99 2.48 7.33 5.05
N ASN A 100 2.66 8.30 5.96
CA ASN A 100 3.93 9.03 6.08
C ASN A 100 5.11 8.11 6.42
N GLN A 101 4.90 7.12 7.29
CA GLN A 101 5.92 6.10 7.59
C GLN A 101 6.23 5.25 6.35
N TYR A 102 5.20 4.92 5.55
CA TYR A 102 5.32 4.17 4.30
C TYR A 102 6.16 4.93 3.27
N ILE A 103 5.81 6.20 3.01
CA ILE A 103 6.54 7.07 2.09
C ILE A 103 7.98 7.31 2.57
N LYS A 104 8.21 7.53 3.87
CA LYS A 104 9.57 7.67 4.42
C LYS A 104 10.40 6.40 4.22
N PHE A 105 9.80 5.24 4.40
CA PHE A 105 10.48 3.97 4.11
C PHE A 105 10.89 3.89 2.64
N GLY A 106 10.02 4.24 1.70
CA GLY A 106 10.33 4.32 0.27
C GLY A 106 11.33 5.40 -0.14
N LYS A 107 11.68 6.32 0.76
CA LYS A 107 12.79 7.29 0.61
C LYS A 107 14.09 6.76 1.23
N GLY A 108 14.19 5.45 1.49
CA GLY A 108 15.35 4.83 2.13
C GLY A 108 15.56 5.19 3.61
N LYS A 109 14.59 5.81 4.29
CA LYS A 109 14.78 6.21 5.69
C LYS A 109 14.80 4.98 6.61
N ASN A 110 15.66 5.01 7.62
CA ASN A 110 15.77 3.96 8.64
C ASN A 110 14.55 4.00 9.60
N ILE A 111 13.38 3.57 9.11
CA ILE A 111 12.10 3.52 9.82
C ILE A 111 11.40 2.19 9.57
N GLY A 112 10.64 1.67 10.52
CA GLY A 112 10.02 0.36 10.36
C GLY A 112 8.84 0.40 9.39
N HIS A 113 8.96 -0.15 8.18
CA HIS A 113 7.79 -0.46 7.33
C HIS A 113 8.02 -1.65 6.39
N ARG A 114 8.79 -2.65 6.84
CA ARG A 114 9.21 -3.78 6.01
C ARG A 114 8.06 -4.60 5.40
N GLY A 115 6.85 -4.54 5.96
CA GLY A 115 5.66 -5.19 5.39
C GLY A 115 5.39 -4.78 3.94
N GLY A 116 5.65 -3.52 3.58
CA GLY A 116 5.46 -2.99 2.23
C GLY A 116 6.69 -3.08 1.32
N ARG A 117 7.69 -3.90 1.66
CA ARG A 117 9.00 -3.88 0.98
C ARG A 117 8.93 -4.16 -0.53
N TYR A 118 7.98 -5.01 -0.98
CA TYR A 118 7.84 -5.38 -2.39
C TYR A 118 7.53 -4.17 -3.29
N ILE A 119 6.74 -3.21 -2.77
CA ILE A 119 6.40 -1.99 -3.51
C ILE A 119 7.64 -1.18 -3.85
N TRP A 120 8.66 -1.23 -2.99
CA TRP A 120 9.90 -0.50 -3.17
C TRP A 120 10.94 -1.26 -4.01
N GLN A 121 10.54 -2.36 -4.66
CA GLN A 121 11.27 -2.98 -5.77
C GLN A 121 10.51 -2.85 -7.10
N LEU A 122 9.39 -2.12 -7.15
CA LEU A 122 8.78 -1.74 -8.41
C LEU A 122 9.54 -0.56 -9.02
N LYS A 123 9.95 -0.71 -10.28
CA LYS A 123 10.68 0.35 -11.01
C LYS A 123 9.84 1.62 -11.18
N ASP A 124 8.53 1.47 -11.28
CA ASP A 124 7.51 2.51 -11.40
C ASP A 124 6.86 2.86 -10.04
N SER A 125 7.52 2.56 -8.91
CA SER A 125 6.97 2.83 -7.57
C SER A 125 6.59 4.30 -7.31
N ASP A 126 7.19 5.25 -8.03
CA ASP A 126 6.88 6.68 -7.93
C ASP A 126 5.60 7.09 -8.70
N GLU A 127 5.14 6.26 -9.63
CA GLU A 127 3.92 6.45 -10.43
C GLU A 127 2.68 5.86 -9.75
N LEU A 128 2.88 5.04 -8.72
CA LEU A 128 1.79 4.46 -7.95
C LEU A 128 0.98 5.53 -7.23
N LEU A 129 -0.31 5.26 -7.06
CA LEU A 129 -1.22 6.11 -6.30
C LEU A 129 -1.50 5.52 -4.93
N ILE A 130 -1.78 6.39 -3.96
CA ILE A 130 -2.35 6.01 -2.67
C ILE A 130 -3.74 6.64 -2.54
N ALA A 131 -4.73 5.81 -2.21
CA ALA A 131 -6.06 6.24 -1.83
C ALA A 131 -6.39 5.74 -0.42
N TRP A 132 -7.25 6.45 0.30
CA TRP A 132 -7.60 6.13 1.69
C TRP A 132 -9.09 6.32 1.95
N LYS A 133 -9.62 5.58 2.94
CA LYS A 133 -10.97 5.71 3.47
C LYS A 133 -10.87 5.90 4.99
N PRO A 134 -11.15 7.10 5.51
CA PRO A 134 -11.32 7.32 6.94
C PRO A 134 -12.47 6.44 7.49
N LEU A 135 -12.33 5.98 8.73
CA LEU A 135 -13.36 5.18 9.41
C LEU A 135 -13.68 5.83 10.76
N ASP A 136 -14.98 6.00 11.02
CA ASP A 136 -15.47 6.59 12.27
C ASP A 136 -15.91 5.50 13.28
N ASP A 137 -16.69 4.52 12.81
CA ASP A 137 -17.36 3.52 13.67
C ASP A 137 -16.97 2.07 13.34
N GLU A 138 -16.08 1.85 12.38
CA GLU A 138 -15.64 0.52 11.94
C GLU A 138 -14.20 0.24 12.38
N GLU A 139 -13.92 -0.98 12.84
CA GLU A 139 -12.54 -1.38 13.16
C GLU A 139 -11.71 -1.54 11.87
N PRO A 140 -10.60 -0.80 11.70
CA PRO A 140 -9.77 -0.89 10.49
C PRO A 140 -9.22 -2.29 10.21
N GLU A 141 -9.08 -3.13 11.24
CA GLU A 141 -8.68 -4.54 11.06
C GLU A 141 -9.75 -5.37 10.36
N ASP A 142 -11.01 -5.15 10.70
CA ASP A 142 -12.14 -5.88 10.13
C ASP A 142 -12.34 -5.44 8.68
N VAL A 143 -12.32 -4.14 8.41
CA VAL A 143 -12.44 -3.58 7.05
C VAL A 143 -11.28 -4.02 6.16
N GLU A 144 -10.03 -3.97 6.65
CA GLU A 144 -8.86 -4.48 5.89
C GLU A 144 -9.01 -5.97 5.57
N SER A 145 -9.45 -6.76 6.54
CA SER A 145 -9.63 -8.20 6.38
C SER A 145 -10.74 -8.53 5.38
N GLU A 146 -11.85 -7.79 5.41
CA GLU A 146 -12.94 -7.90 4.44
C GLU A 146 -12.45 -7.55 3.03
N LEU A 147 -11.76 -6.42 2.86
CA LEU A 147 -11.21 -5.99 1.57
C LEU A 147 -10.22 -7.02 1.00
N ILE A 148 -9.33 -7.57 1.83
CA ILE A 148 -8.40 -8.62 1.39
C ILE A 148 -9.18 -9.89 0.99
N ASN A 149 -10.22 -10.27 1.74
CA ASN A 149 -11.04 -11.43 1.40
C ASN A 149 -11.81 -11.23 0.08
N ASP A 150 -12.38 -10.05 -0.13
CA ASP A 150 -13.04 -9.69 -1.38
C ASP A 150 -12.07 -9.66 -2.56
N PHE A 151 -10.85 -9.14 -2.35
CA PHE A 151 -9.80 -9.19 -3.36
C PHE A 151 -9.46 -10.63 -3.72
N ARG A 152 -9.30 -11.52 -2.73
CA ARG A 152 -9.05 -12.95 -2.97
C ARG A 152 -10.18 -13.63 -3.73
N LYS A 153 -11.45 -13.28 -3.46
CA LYS A 153 -12.59 -13.82 -4.23
C LYS A 153 -12.50 -13.42 -5.71
N GLN A 154 -11.99 -12.23 -6.01
CA GLN A 154 -11.89 -11.71 -7.37
C GLN A 154 -10.62 -12.20 -8.10
N TYR A 155 -9.48 -12.25 -7.42
CA TYR A 155 -8.17 -12.51 -8.04
C TYR A 155 -7.52 -13.84 -7.63
N GLY A 156 -8.14 -14.63 -6.75
CA GLY A 156 -7.64 -15.90 -6.22
C GLY A 156 -6.62 -15.75 -5.08
N GLU A 157 -5.76 -14.74 -5.16
CA GLU A 157 -4.67 -14.48 -4.22
C GLU A 157 -4.81 -13.13 -3.51
N ARG A 158 -3.91 -12.83 -2.55
CA ARG A 158 -3.84 -11.50 -1.89
C ARG A 158 -3.21 -10.47 -2.83
N PRO A 159 -3.42 -9.15 -2.62
CA PRO A 159 -2.70 -8.14 -3.38
C PRO A 159 -1.19 -8.34 -3.27
N PHE A 160 -0.45 -8.02 -4.34
CA PHE A 160 0.99 -8.23 -4.50
C PHE A 160 1.84 -7.98 -3.24
N ALA A 161 1.62 -6.88 -2.52
CA ALA A 161 2.40 -6.52 -1.33
C ALA A 161 1.74 -6.86 0.01
N ASN A 162 0.61 -7.58 0.01
CA ASN A 162 -0.04 -8.10 1.22
C ASN A 162 0.47 -9.51 1.54
N LEU A 163 1.62 -9.55 2.20
CA LEU A 163 2.29 -10.79 2.59
C LEU A 163 1.46 -11.60 3.61
N GLN A 164 1.75 -12.88 3.75
CA GLN A 164 1.08 -13.75 4.73
C GLN A 164 1.17 -13.14 6.15
N LYS A 165 0.05 -13.18 6.89
CA LYS A 165 0.00 -12.80 8.31
C LYS A 165 0.61 -13.94 9.12
#